data_AF-A0A497B5L8-F1
#
_entry.id   AF-A0A497B5L8-F1
#
_cell.length_a   1.000
_cell.length_b   1.000
_cell.length_c   1.000
_cell.angle_alpha   90.00
_cell.angle_beta   90.00
_cell.angle_gamma   90.00
#
_symmetry.space_group_name_H-M   'P 1'
#
loop_
_entity.id
_entity.type
_entity.pdbx_description
1 polymer ?
#
loop_
_entity_poly.entity_id
_entity_poly.type
_entity_poly.pdbx_seq_one_letter_code
_entity_poly.pdbx_strand_id
1 'polypeptide(L)'
;MDKTPPAAPASKIETIIGPNAHFRGDIQSDGGVRIDGIVEGTIDLTGNLVVGEGAKIIAEIKANNISISGAIKGNIAGNRVEILETGRVWGDLTINSLLLNEGAYLRGQTTMHADIEPPMIEAPKTQHAAQPVSPNIVDVEPKS
;
A
#
# COMPACT_ATOMS: atom_id res chain seq x y z
N MET A 1 -30.45 -18.59 -9.99
CA MET A 1 -30.56 -17.70 -8.80
C MET A 1 -29.17 -17.18 -8.54
N ASP A 2 -28.94 -15.93 -8.94
CA ASP A 2 -27.67 -15.23 -8.82
C ASP A 2 -27.44 -14.91 -7.33
N LYS A 3 -26.40 -15.47 -6.71
CA LYS A 3 -26.04 -15.18 -5.32
C LYS A 3 -24.90 -14.17 -5.35
N THR A 4 -25.24 -12.90 -5.53
CA THR A 4 -24.32 -11.79 -5.26
C THR A 4 -23.92 -11.86 -3.78
N PRO A 5 -22.62 -11.96 -3.43
CA PRO A 5 -22.19 -11.91 -2.04
C PRO A 5 -22.64 -10.58 -1.41
N PRO A 6 -23.14 -10.58 -0.16
CA PRO A 6 -23.46 -9.35 0.53
C PRO A 6 -22.18 -8.51 0.64
N ALA A 7 -22.23 -7.28 0.14
CA ALA A 7 -21.16 -6.30 0.34
C ALA A 7 -20.90 -6.18 1.84
N ALA A 8 -19.64 -6.31 2.26
CA ALA A 8 -19.23 -6.13 3.65
C ALA A 8 -19.77 -4.79 4.17
N PRO A 9 -20.28 -4.72 5.42
CA PRO A 9 -20.85 -3.48 5.93
C PRO A 9 -19.77 -2.40 5.90
N ALA A 10 -20.00 -1.33 5.14
CA ALA A 10 -19.21 -0.11 5.25
C ALA A 10 -19.32 0.36 6.69
N SER A 11 -18.24 0.21 7.46
CA SER A 11 -18.21 0.57 8.87
C SER A 11 -18.61 2.03 9.02
N LYS A 12 -19.67 2.25 9.79
CA LYS A 12 -20.26 3.57 10.03
C LYS A 12 -19.20 4.45 10.70
N ILE A 13 -19.02 5.67 10.19
CA ILE A 13 -18.24 6.68 10.90
C ILE A 13 -19.13 7.18 12.04
N GLU A 14 -18.68 7.01 13.28
CA GLU A 14 -19.47 7.30 14.49
C GLU A 14 -19.03 8.60 15.14
N THR A 15 -17.75 8.96 15.01
CA THR A 15 -17.17 10.15 15.63
C THR A 15 -16.60 11.08 14.56
N ILE A 16 -16.83 12.40 14.72
CA ILE A 16 -16.33 13.43 13.82
C ILE A 16 -15.64 14.52 14.64
N ILE A 17 -14.36 14.79 14.33
CA ILE A 17 -13.63 15.96 14.80
C ILE A 17 -13.70 17.02 13.71
N GLY A 18 -14.47 18.07 13.94
CA GLY A 18 -14.75 19.11 12.96
C GLY A 18 -13.55 20.00 12.60
N PRO A 19 -13.65 20.79 11.52
CA PRO A 19 -12.53 21.55 10.96
C PRO A 19 -11.96 22.65 11.87
N ASN A 20 -12.76 23.16 12.81
CA ASN A 20 -12.35 24.19 13.78
C ASN A 20 -11.91 23.60 15.13
N ALA A 21 -11.84 22.28 15.25
CA ALA A 21 -11.41 21.62 16.47
C ALA A 21 -9.88 21.45 16.49
N HIS A 22 -9.29 21.74 17.65
CA HIS A 22 -7.90 21.45 17.96
C HIS A 22 -7.89 20.47 19.13
N PHE A 23 -7.40 19.26 18.89
CA PHE A 23 -7.31 18.22 19.91
C PHE A 23 -5.84 17.89 20.18
N ARG A 24 -5.49 17.75 21.46
CA ARG A 24 -4.17 17.30 21.90
C ARG A 24 -4.33 16.23 22.97
N GLY A 25 -3.75 15.06 22.73
CA GLY A 25 -3.80 13.91 23.63
C GLY A 25 -4.05 12.60 22.88
N ASP A 26 -4.67 11.65 23.56
CA ASP A 26 -4.87 10.30 23.04
C ASP A 26 -6.32 10.10 22.59
N ILE A 27 -6.51 9.59 21.38
CA ILE A 27 -7.82 9.21 20.83
C ILE A 27 -7.89 7.69 20.79
N GLN A 28 -8.86 7.12 21.50
CA GLN A 28 -9.17 5.70 21.46
C GLN A 28 -10.62 5.49 21.04
N SER A 29 -10.87 4.59 20.10
CA SER A 29 -12.24 4.25 19.69
C SER A 29 -12.36 2.86 19.10
N ASP A 30 -13.46 2.17 19.42
CA ASP A 30 -13.84 0.94 18.74
C ASP A 30 -14.57 1.19 17.41
N GLY A 31 -14.98 2.44 17.16
CA GLY A 31 -15.73 2.87 15.99
C GLY A 31 -14.87 3.55 14.93
N GLY A 32 -15.53 3.96 13.83
CA GLY A 32 -14.89 4.79 12.81
C GLY A 32 -14.81 6.26 13.24
N VAL A 33 -13.68 6.91 12.95
CA VAL A 33 -13.42 8.32 13.26
C VAL A 33 -13.12 9.09 11.97
N ARG A 34 -13.75 10.25 11.81
CA ARG A 34 -13.39 11.25 10.80
C ARG A 34 -12.75 12.46 11.47
N ILE A 35 -11.65 12.94 10.90
CA ILE A 35 -10.92 14.11 11.39
C ILE A 35 -10.82 15.11 10.24
N ASP A 36 -11.41 16.29 10.43
CA ASP A 36 -11.33 17.43 9.50
C ASP A 36 -10.50 18.59 10.10
N GLY A 37 -10.14 18.52 11.40
CA GLY A 37 -9.43 19.57 12.15
C GLY A 37 -7.94 19.29 12.44
N ILE A 38 -7.41 19.83 13.55
CA ILE A 38 -6.01 19.66 13.97
C ILE A 38 -5.91 18.68 15.13
N VAL A 39 -5.05 17.68 15.02
CA VAL A 39 -4.83 16.66 16.06
C VAL A 39 -3.33 16.46 16.33
N GLU A 40 -2.95 16.47 17.60
CA GLU A 40 -1.61 16.12 18.07
C GLU A 40 -1.65 15.04 19.15
N GLY A 41 -0.88 13.95 19.02
CA GLY A 41 -0.77 12.92 20.06
C GLY A 41 -0.79 11.49 19.51
N THR A 42 -1.69 10.65 20.02
CA THR A 42 -1.85 9.26 19.55
C THR A 42 -3.28 8.96 19.11
N ILE A 43 -3.43 8.08 18.12
CA ILE A 43 -4.73 7.66 17.60
C ILE A 43 -4.71 6.13 17.51
N ASP A 44 -5.52 5.45 18.33
CA ASP A 44 -5.66 3.98 18.31
C ASP A 44 -7.13 3.60 18.12
N LEU A 45 -7.45 3.14 16.92
CA LEU A 45 -8.80 2.77 16.52
C LEU A 45 -8.83 1.30 16.10
N THR A 46 -9.88 0.57 16.49
CA THR A 46 -10.16 -0.74 15.87
C THR A 46 -10.94 -0.58 14.56
N GLY A 47 -11.61 0.57 14.37
CA GLY A 47 -12.36 0.94 13.17
C GLY A 47 -11.54 1.65 12.09
N ASN A 48 -12.26 2.39 11.24
CA ASN A 48 -11.67 3.14 10.13
C ASN A 48 -11.31 4.58 10.56
N LEU A 49 -10.24 5.12 9.99
CA LEU A 49 -9.87 6.52 10.08
C LEU A 49 -10.07 7.22 8.73
N VAL A 50 -10.78 8.35 8.73
CA VAL A 50 -10.89 9.23 7.57
C VAL A 50 -10.28 10.58 7.91
N VAL A 51 -9.24 10.98 7.18
CA VAL A 51 -8.56 12.26 7.32
C VAL A 51 -8.99 13.17 6.17
N GLY A 52 -9.80 14.18 6.48
CA GLY A 52 -10.31 15.14 5.50
C GLY A 52 -9.22 16.05 4.94
N GLU A 53 -9.51 16.70 3.81
CA GLU A 53 -8.55 17.52 3.06
C GLU A 53 -7.91 18.65 3.87
N GLY A 54 -8.68 19.31 4.74
CA GLY A 54 -8.19 20.39 5.61
C GLY A 54 -7.47 19.92 6.88
N ALA A 55 -7.47 18.62 7.17
CA ALA A 55 -6.98 18.10 8.43
C ALA A 55 -5.45 18.13 8.51
N LYS A 56 -4.94 18.42 9.71
CA LYS A 56 -3.50 18.43 10.02
C LYS A 56 -3.25 17.58 11.26
N ILE A 57 -2.55 16.47 11.09
CA ILE A 57 -2.33 15.49 12.15
C ILE A 57 -0.84 15.33 12.41
N ILE A 58 -0.43 15.44 13.67
CA ILE A 58 0.90 15.07 14.15
C ILE A 58 0.74 13.97 15.20
N ALA A 59 0.77 12.71 14.77
CA ALA A 59 0.44 11.59 15.65
C ALA A 59 1.06 10.27 15.21
N GLU A 60 1.22 9.37 16.18
CA GLU A 60 1.36 7.93 15.92
C GLU A 60 -0.05 7.34 15.76
N ILE A 61 -0.30 6.69 14.62
CA ILE A 61 -1.64 6.29 14.20
C ILE A 61 -1.70 4.77 14.06
N LYS A 62 -2.73 4.17 14.67
CA LYS A 62 -3.13 2.79 14.48
C LYS A 62 -4.62 2.73 14.15
N ALA A 63 -4.97 2.15 13.01
CA ALA A 63 -6.36 1.92 12.64
C ALA A 63 -6.50 0.73 11.67
N ASN A 64 -7.71 0.25 11.42
CA ASN A 64 -7.90 -0.84 10.45
C ASN A 64 -7.74 -0.35 9.00
N ASN A 65 -8.63 0.53 8.54
CA ASN A 65 -8.54 1.16 7.23
C ASN A 65 -8.39 2.67 7.37
N ILE A 66 -7.46 3.26 6.64
CA ILE A 66 -7.08 4.66 6.77
C ILE A 66 -7.17 5.33 5.41
N SER A 67 -8.02 6.34 5.28
CA SER A 67 -8.16 7.14 4.05
C SER A 67 -7.70 8.58 4.30
N ILE A 68 -6.78 9.07 3.48
CA ILE A 68 -6.01 10.29 3.75
C ILE A 68 -6.15 11.28 2.60
N SER A 69 -6.88 12.36 2.83
CA SER A 69 -6.90 13.56 1.97
C SER A 69 -6.13 14.74 2.58
N GLY A 70 -5.88 14.72 3.89
CA GLY A 70 -5.16 15.79 4.61
C GLY A 70 -3.66 15.56 4.77
N ALA A 71 -3.06 16.26 5.73
CA ALA A 71 -1.64 16.20 6.03
C ALA A 71 -1.37 15.44 7.34
N ILE A 72 -0.44 14.48 7.30
CA ILE A 72 -0.03 13.67 8.45
C ILE A 72 1.48 13.71 8.62
N LYS A 73 1.93 13.94 9.85
CA LYS A 73 3.32 13.71 10.28
C LYS A 73 3.35 12.72 11.44
N GLY A 74 4.00 11.58 11.25
CA GLY A 74 4.06 10.49 12.23
C GLY A 74 3.81 9.13 11.57
N ASN A 75 4.06 8.05 12.30
CA ASN A 75 3.99 6.71 11.72
C ASN A 75 2.56 6.17 11.73
N ILE A 76 2.29 5.30 10.77
CA ILE A 76 0.97 4.72 10.56
C ILE A 76 1.07 3.20 10.52
N ALA A 77 0.33 2.55 11.39
CA ALA A 77 0.10 1.11 11.40
C ALA A 77 -1.36 0.80 11.06
N GLY A 78 -1.59 -0.12 10.13
CA GLY A 78 -2.97 -0.52 9.82
C GLY A 78 -3.06 -1.64 8.80
N ASN A 79 -4.27 -2.11 8.51
CA ASN A 79 -4.46 -3.14 7.49
C ASN A 79 -4.34 -2.54 6.08
N ARG A 80 -5.08 -1.45 5.82
CA ARG A 80 -5.08 -0.77 4.51
C ARG A 80 -4.92 0.73 4.68
N VAL A 81 -4.01 1.31 3.90
CA VAL A 81 -3.83 2.77 3.80
C VAL A 81 -4.11 3.22 2.37
N GLU A 82 -4.94 4.24 2.25
CA GLU A 82 -5.24 4.95 1.00
C GLU A 82 -4.81 6.41 1.15
N ILE A 83 -3.82 6.82 0.37
CA ILE A 83 -3.43 8.22 0.27
C ILE A 83 -4.04 8.77 -1.01
N LEU A 84 -5.07 9.59 -0.85
CA LEU A 84 -5.86 10.19 -1.92
C LEU A 84 -5.12 11.40 -2.52
N GLU A 85 -5.69 11.98 -3.58
CA GLU A 85 -5.05 13.01 -4.43
C GLU A 85 -4.38 14.16 -3.65
N THR A 86 -5.04 14.68 -2.62
CA THR A 86 -4.53 15.77 -1.78
C THR A 86 -3.74 15.30 -0.57
N GLY A 87 -3.73 14.00 -0.28
CA GLY A 87 -3.10 13.41 0.89
C GLY A 87 -1.58 13.60 0.92
N ARG A 88 -1.04 13.99 2.08
CA ARG A 88 0.40 14.19 2.31
C ARG A 88 0.83 13.49 3.59
N VAL A 89 1.81 12.58 3.50
CA VAL A 89 2.31 11.83 4.66
C VAL A 89 3.82 11.97 4.81
N TRP A 90 4.27 12.31 6.01
CA TRP A 90 5.67 12.28 6.46
C TRP A 90 5.80 11.32 7.64
N GLY A 91 6.24 10.10 7.38
CA GLY A 91 6.36 9.05 8.40
C GLY A 91 6.35 7.65 7.76
N ASP A 92 6.64 6.65 8.59
CA ASP A 92 6.76 5.28 8.13
C ASP A 92 5.39 4.57 8.17
N LEU A 93 5.17 3.66 7.21
CA LEU A 93 3.95 2.86 7.08
C LEU A 93 4.25 1.40 7.39
N THR A 94 3.41 0.77 8.22
CA THR A 94 3.44 -0.68 8.49
C THR A 94 2.06 -1.25 8.20
N ILE A 95 1.91 -1.91 7.05
CA ILE A 95 0.60 -2.16 6.42
C ILE A 95 0.50 -3.49 5.67
N ASN A 96 -0.72 -3.91 5.30
CA ASN A 96 -0.95 -5.06 4.41
C ASN A 96 -1.29 -4.65 2.98
N SER A 97 -1.81 -3.43 2.79
CA SER A 97 -2.25 -2.91 1.50
C SER A 97 -2.06 -1.39 1.44
N LEU A 98 -1.49 -0.92 0.33
CA LEU A 98 -1.32 0.50 0.03
C LEU A 98 -2.02 0.86 -1.28
N LEU A 99 -2.79 1.95 -1.28
CA LEU A 99 -3.23 2.67 -2.47
C LEU A 99 -2.67 4.08 -2.43
N LEU A 100 -2.04 4.52 -3.52
CA LEU A 100 -1.52 5.86 -3.68
C LEU A 100 -2.09 6.45 -4.97
N ASN A 101 -2.91 7.49 -4.86
CA ASN A 101 -3.48 8.17 -6.01
C ASN A 101 -2.48 9.12 -6.67
N GLU A 102 -2.73 9.48 -7.92
CA GLU A 102 -2.01 10.58 -8.57
C GLU A 102 -2.13 11.86 -7.74
N GLY A 103 -1.04 12.63 -7.67
CA GLY A 103 -0.97 13.85 -6.89
C GLY A 103 -0.71 13.65 -5.39
N ALA A 104 -0.89 12.43 -4.86
CA ALA A 104 -0.59 12.10 -3.47
C ALA A 104 0.92 12.15 -3.16
N TYR A 105 1.29 12.38 -1.90
CA TYR A 105 2.69 12.42 -1.45
C TYR A 105 2.91 11.55 -0.23
N LEU A 106 3.96 10.74 -0.28
CA LEU A 106 4.45 9.94 0.84
C LEU A 106 5.97 10.11 0.94
N ARG A 107 6.46 10.43 2.14
CA ARG A 107 7.88 10.40 2.49
C ARG A 107 8.10 9.59 3.76
N GLY A 108 8.65 8.39 3.59
CA GLY A 108 9.00 7.47 4.67
C GLY A 108 9.26 6.07 4.12
N GLN A 109 9.53 5.12 5.00
CA GLN A 109 9.66 3.72 4.67
C GLN A 109 8.29 3.02 4.72
N THR A 110 8.02 2.12 3.77
CA THR A 110 6.82 1.28 3.81
C THR A 110 7.23 -0.16 4.04
N THR A 111 6.68 -0.77 5.09
CA THR A 111 6.86 -2.18 5.43
C THR A 111 5.54 -2.90 5.21
N MET A 112 5.55 -3.91 4.33
CA MET A 112 4.39 -4.76 4.05
C MET A 112 4.45 -6.00 4.95
N HIS A 113 3.40 -6.33 5.70
CA HIS A 113 3.40 -7.56 6.52
C HIS A 113 3.12 -8.83 5.72
N ALA A 114 2.57 -8.72 4.51
CA ALA A 114 2.30 -9.88 3.68
C ALA A 114 3.62 -10.40 3.09
N ASP A 115 4.05 -11.58 3.54
CA ASP A 115 5.14 -12.34 2.92
C ASP A 115 4.62 -13.03 1.65
N ILE A 116 4.61 -12.29 0.54
CA ILE A 116 4.29 -12.83 -0.78
C ILE A 116 5.58 -13.40 -1.37
N GLU A 117 5.63 -14.73 -1.54
CA GLU A 117 6.77 -15.38 -2.20
C GLU A 117 6.93 -14.85 -3.64
N PRO A 118 8.15 -14.43 -4.04
CA PRO A 118 8.40 -14.00 -5.41
C PRO A 118 8.09 -15.14 -6.40
N PRO A 119 7.49 -14.83 -7.56
CA PRO A 119 7.30 -15.85 -8.58
C PRO A 119 8.65 -16.40 -9.04
N MET A 120 8.73 -17.71 -9.28
CA MET A 120 9.91 -18.31 -9.88
C MET A 120 10.04 -17.84 -11.34
N ILE A 121 11.00 -16.95 -11.60
CA ILE A 121 11.34 -16.51 -12.96
C ILE A 121 12.50 -17.40 -13.46
N GLU A 122 12.21 -18.38 -14.31
CA GLU A 122 13.27 -19.10 -15.03
C GLU A 122 13.90 -18.18 -16.08
N ALA A 123 15.25 -18.12 -16.10
CA ALA A 123 15.96 -17.39 -17.13
C ALA A 123 15.68 -18.00 -18.52
N PRO A 124 15.54 -17.18 -19.59
CA PRO A 124 15.39 -17.70 -20.94
C PRO A 124 16.56 -18.63 -21.27
N LYS A 125 16.26 -19.90 -21.57
CA LYS A 125 17.29 -20.87 -21.96
C LYS A 125 17.93 -20.41 -23.26
N THR A 126 19.19 -19.97 -23.21
CA THR A 126 19.98 -19.64 -24.39
C THR A 126 20.13 -20.90 -25.25
N GLN A 127 19.33 -21.03 -26.31
CA GLN A 127 19.59 -22.00 -27.36
C GLN A 127 20.77 -21.49 -28.20
N HIS A 128 21.99 -21.75 -27.72
CA HIS A 128 23.19 -21.74 -28.56
C HIS A 128 24.03 -22.96 -28.21
N ALA A 129 23.65 -24.09 -28.81
CA ALA A 129 24.59 -25.15 -29.13
C ALA A 129 24.68 -25.20 -30.66
N ALA A 130 25.49 -24.30 -31.24
CA ALA A 130 26.02 -24.55 -32.57
C ALA A 130 26.97 -25.74 -32.43
N GLN A 131 26.51 -26.94 -32.79
CA GLN A 131 27.39 -28.09 -32.96
C GLN A 131 28.42 -27.72 -34.05
N PRO A 132 29.73 -27.92 -33.82
CA PRO A 132 30.69 -27.82 -34.91
C PRO A 132 30.37 -28.93 -35.91
N VAL A 133 29.87 -28.54 -37.08
CA VAL A 133 29.75 -29.44 -38.24
C VAL A 133 31.17 -29.85 -38.65
N SER A 134 31.51 -31.11 -38.43
CA SER A 134 32.73 -31.73 -38.95
C SER A 134 32.65 -31.77 -40.48
N PRO A 135 33.63 -31.21 -41.22
CA PRO A 135 33.62 -31.31 -42.67
C PRO A 135 33.87 -32.76 -43.09
N ASN A 136 32.92 -33.32 -43.84
CA ASN A 136 33.06 -34.63 -44.47
C ASN A 136 34.02 -34.49 -45.66
N ILE A 137 35.27 -34.93 -45.52
CA ILE A 137 36.22 -35.03 -46.62
C ILE A 137 35.88 -36.32 -47.36
N VAL A 138 35.32 -36.20 -48.55
CA VAL A 138 35.18 -37.30 -49.50
C VAL A 138 36.52 -37.45 -50.21
N ASP A 139 37.28 -38.49 -49.86
CA ASP A 139 38.38 -38.97 -50.69
C ASP A 139 37.82 -39.37 -52.06
N VAL A 140 38.24 -38.65 -53.10
CA VAL A 140 37.96 -39.03 -54.48
C VAL A 140 39.11 -39.93 -54.93
N GLU A 141 38.89 -41.25 -54.91
CA GLU A 141 39.80 -42.21 -55.54
C GLU A 141 39.95 -41.87 -57.04
N PRO A 142 41.19 -41.76 -57.56
CA PRO A 142 41.41 -41.53 -58.98
C PRO A 142 41.07 -42.80 -59.78
N LYS A 143 40.13 -42.70 -60.72
CA LYS A 143 39.97 -43.72 -61.77
C LYS A 143 41.01 -43.48 -62.88
N SER A 144 41.87 -44.49 -63.02
CA SER A 144 42.64 -44.96 -64.19
C SER A 144 43.04 -43.99 -65.29
#